data_AF-A0A8T4XFZ8-F1
#
_entry.id   AF-A0A8T4XFZ8-F1
#
_cell.length_a   1.000
_cell.length_b   1.000
_cell.length_c   1.000
_cell.angle_alpha   90.00
_cell.angle_beta   90.00
_cell.angle_gamma   90.00
#
_symmetry.space_group_name_H-M   'P 1'
#
loop_
_entity.id
_entity.type
_entity.pdbx_description
1 polymer ?
#
loop_
_entity_poly.entity_id
_entity_poly.type
_entity_poly.pdbx_seq_one_letter_code
_entity_poly.pdbx_strand_id
1 'polypeptide(L)'
;MSRLKARVAVFLALLILCIFITMIGATSEIESEEALKLSQNLNDLREATKTVGFQVIFGNNFMHALIMFAPILGPCWGFYVLYNTGRFIAAVSALKRINPVLTFFVMFFFPFTWMEYISYALAISESLFLAYSIFKRGLKAEFASASKLIVFCAALLLVAALIEFHIISLLESS
;
A
#
# COMPACT_ATOMS: atom_id res chain seq x y z
N MET A 1 24.62 2.83 17.06
CA MET A 1 24.08 3.02 15.68
C MET A 1 23.57 4.45 15.56
N SER A 2 23.89 5.20 14.49
CA SER A 2 23.38 6.58 14.35
C SER A 2 21.85 6.58 14.11
N ARG A 3 21.16 7.67 14.48
CA ARG A 3 19.70 7.80 14.33
C ARG A 3 19.22 7.54 12.90
N LEU A 4 20.00 7.97 11.90
CA LEU A 4 19.73 7.70 10.48
C LEU A 4 19.82 6.20 10.15
N LYS A 5 20.88 5.52 10.62
CA LYS A 5 21.04 4.07 10.40
C LYS A 5 19.89 3.27 11.00
N ALA A 6 19.41 3.66 12.19
CA ALA A 6 18.25 3.02 12.81
C ALA A 6 16.96 3.24 11.99
N ARG A 7 16.72 4.46 11.51
CA ARG A 7 15.56 4.77 10.64
C ARG A 7 15.56 3.98 9.35
N VAL A 8 16.71 3.91 8.67
CA VAL A 8 16.87 3.13 7.44
C VAL A 8 16.66 1.63 7.70
N ALA A 9 17.24 1.09 8.78
CA ALA A 9 17.06 -0.31 9.14
C ALA A 9 15.59 -0.68 9.42
N VAL A 10 14.88 0.16 10.18
CA VAL A 10 13.44 -0.03 10.45
C VAL A 10 12.62 0.06 9.17
N PHE A 11 12.89 1.05 8.32
CA PHE A 11 12.23 1.18 7.02
C PHE A 11 12.44 -0.08 6.14
N LEU A 12 13.67 -0.56 5.98
CA LEU A 12 13.96 -1.74 5.16
C LEU A 12 13.31 -3.00 5.72
N ALA A 13 13.34 -3.18 7.05
CA ALA A 13 12.67 -4.30 7.70
C ALA A 13 11.15 -4.25 7.47
N LEU A 14 10.54 -3.08 7.59
CA LEU A 14 9.11 -2.89 7.34
C LEU A 14 8.76 -3.04 5.87
N LEU A 15 9.61 -2.61 4.94
CA LEU A 15 9.39 -2.81 3.50
C LEU A 15 9.30 -4.30 3.16
N ILE A 16 10.25 -5.11 3.66
CA ILE A 16 10.24 -6.56 3.49
C ILE A 16 8.99 -7.17 4.14
N LEU A 17 8.65 -6.73 5.35
CA LEU A 17 7.47 -7.21 6.05
C LEU A 17 6.17 -6.87 5.30
N CYS A 18 6.05 -5.67 4.72
CA CYS A 18 4.88 -5.26 3.95
C CYS A 18 4.67 -6.18 2.72
N ILE A 19 5.74 -6.48 2.00
CA ILE A 19 5.73 -7.41 0.86
C ILE A 19 5.31 -8.80 1.34
N PHE A 20 5.87 -9.27 2.45
CA PHE A 20 5.54 -10.58 3.01
C PHE A 20 4.08 -10.69 3.46
N ILE A 21 3.53 -9.68 4.15
CA ILE A 21 2.11 -9.64 4.54
C ILE A 21 1.18 -9.71 3.33
N THR A 22 1.53 -9.00 2.25
CA THR A 22 0.76 -9.07 1.02
C THR A 22 0.82 -10.46 0.39
N MET A 23 2.00 -11.09 0.39
CA MET A 23 2.17 -12.46 -0.10
C MET A 23 1.30 -13.45 0.69
N ILE A 24 1.25 -13.34 2.02
CA ILE A 24 0.36 -14.17 2.86
C ILE A 24 -1.10 -14.02 2.42
N GLY A 25 -1.56 -12.78 2.21
CA GLY A 25 -2.92 -12.55 1.71
C GLY A 25 -3.12 -13.13 0.31
N ALA A 26 -2.13 -13.01 -0.58
CA ALA A 26 -2.19 -13.52 -1.96
C ALA A 26 -2.22 -15.05 -2.04
N THR A 27 -1.62 -15.75 -1.07
CA THR A 27 -1.64 -17.22 -1.02
C THR A 27 -2.75 -17.77 -0.12
N SER A 28 -3.56 -16.92 0.48
CA SER A 28 -4.64 -17.37 1.35
C SER A 28 -5.81 -17.95 0.56
N GLU A 29 -6.51 -18.90 1.17
CA GLU A 29 -7.72 -19.49 0.59
C GLU A 29 -8.84 -18.44 0.57
N ILE A 30 -9.56 -18.38 -0.55
CA ILE A 30 -10.69 -17.47 -0.75
C ILE A 30 -11.93 -18.28 -1.08
N GLU A 31 -12.99 -18.06 -0.31
CA GLU A 31 -14.29 -18.64 -0.55
C GLU A 31 -14.96 -17.99 -1.77
N SER A 32 -15.84 -18.73 -2.44
CA SER A 32 -16.49 -18.27 -3.67
C SER A 32 -17.31 -16.98 -3.46
N GLU A 33 -17.96 -16.83 -2.29
CA GLU A 33 -18.72 -15.63 -1.95
C GLU A 33 -17.81 -14.40 -1.79
N GLU A 34 -16.65 -14.57 -1.13
CA GLU A 34 -15.69 -13.49 -0.96
C GLU A 34 -15.02 -13.11 -2.29
N ALA A 35 -14.68 -14.09 -3.13
CA ALA A 35 -14.16 -13.83 -4.47
C ALA A 35 -15.16 -13.02 -5.31
N LEU A 36 -16.46 -13.32 -5.21
CA LEU A 36 -17.52 -12.57 -5.87
C LEU A 36 -17.61 -11.14 -5.36
N LYS A 37 -17.65 -10.93 -4.03
CA LYS A 37 -17.64 -9.58 -3.43
C LYS A 37 -16.43 -8.77 -3.87
N LEU A 38 -15.26 -9.40 -3.88
CA LEU A 38 -14.01 -8.75 -4.26
C LEU A 38 -13.98 -8.41 -5.76
N SER A 39 -14.62 -9.23 -6.59
CA SER A 39 -14.83 -8.95 -8.02
C SER A 39 -15.81 -7.80 -8.27
N GLN A 40 -16.82 -7.65 -7.42
CA GLN A 40 -17.76 -6.52 -7.50
C GLN A 40 -17.05 -5.22 -7.12
N ASN A 41 -16.35 -5.21 -5.98
CA ASN A 41 -15.54 -4.06 -5.55
C ASN A 41 -14.55 -3.61 -6.63
N LEU A 42 -13.98 -4.56 -7.39
CA LEU A 42 -13.14 -4.22 -8.53
C LEU A 42 -13.85 -3.50 -9.65
N ASN A 43 -15.02 -4.01 -10.02
CA ASN A 43 -15.78 -3.44 -11.12
C ASN A 43 -16.22 -2.03 -10.75
N ASP A 44 -16.63 -1.82 -9.50
CA ASP A 44 -16.97 -0.50 -8.96
C ASP A 44 -15.75 0.44 -8.99
N LEU A 45 -14.58 -0.04 -8.54
CA LEU A 45 -13.33 0.74 -8.61
C LEU A 45 -12.92 1.06 -10.05
N ARG A 46 -13.10 0.12 -10.98
CA ARG A 46 -12.82 0.34 -12.42
C ARG A 46 -13.76 1.37 -13.02
N GLU A 47 -15.04 1.27 -12.73
CA GLU A 47 -16.05 2.23 -13.21
C GLU A 47 -15.81 3.64 -12.64
N ALA A 48 -15.49 3.72 -11.34
CA ALA A 48 -15.07 4.97 -10.72
C ALA A 48 -13.79 5.52 -11.37
N THR A 49 -12.82 4.66 -11.67
CA THR A 49 -11.57 5.05 -12.35
C THR A 49 -11.82 5.59 -13.76
N LYS A 50 -12.77 5.03 -14.52
CA LYS A 50 -13.18 5.55 -15.84
C LYS A 50 -13.80 6.94 -15.78
N THR A 51 -14.58 7.20 -14.73
CA THR A 51 -15.34 8.43 -14.59
C THR A 51 -14.50 9.56 -13.99
N VAL A 52 -13.73 9.24 -12.95
CA VAL A 52 -13.03 10.22 -12.11
C VAL A 52 -11.53 10.27 -12.43
N GLY A 53 -10.96 9.20 -12.99
CA GLY A 53 -9.55 9.12 -13.37
C GLY A 53 -8.62 8.66 -12.26
N PHE A 54 -7.34 9.02 -12.38
CA PHE A 54 -6.27 8.66 -11.44
C PHE A 54 -6.53 9.13 -9.99
N GLN A 55 -7.42 10.10 -9.79
CA GLN A 55 -7.73 10.67 -8.48
C GLN A 55 -8.36 9.64 -7.53
N VAL A 56 -9.09 8.64 -8.03
CA VAL A 56 -9.64 7.55 -7.21
C VAL A 56 -8.51 6.69 -6.66
N ILE A 57 -7.56 6.32 -7.53
CA ILE A 57 -6.37 5.52 -7.17
C ILE A 57 -5.51 6.28 -6.17
N PHE A 58 -5.20 7.54 -6.47
CA PHE A 58 -4.43 8.41 -5.58
C PHE A 58 -5.12 8.59 -4.23
N GLY A 59 -6.41 8.94 -4.24
CA GLY A 59 -7.20 9.19 -3.04
C GLY A 59 -7.26 7.97 -2.12
N ASN A 60 -7.49 6.79 -2.69
CA ASN A 60 -7.53 5.53 -1.93
C ASN A 60 -6.18 5.25 -1.25
N ASN A 61 -5.09 5.24 -2.04
CA ASN A 61 -3.77 4.93 -1.51
C ASN A 61 -3.28 5.99 -0.52
N PHE A 62 -3.52 7.28 -0.80
CA PHE A 62 -3.08 8.36 0.08
C PHE A 62 -3.89 8.40 1.39
N MET A 63 -5.20 8.10 1.35
CA MET A 63 -6.01 7.94 2.56
C MET A 63 -5.44 6.84 3.46
N HIS A 64 -5.14 5.66 2.90
CA HIS A 64 -4.53 4.58 3.69
C HIS A 64 -3.16 4.99 4.23
N ALA A 65 -2.31 5.64 3.43
CA ALA A 65 -1.01 6.13 3.89
C ALA A 65 -1.14 7.12 5.06
N LEU A 66 -2.09 8.06 5.02
CA LEU A 66 -2.34 9.02 6.10
C LEU A 66 -2.72 8.31 7.41
N ILE A 67 -3.58 7.30 7.35
CA ILE A 67 -3.93 6.49 8.54
C ILE A 67 -2.69 5.73 9.05
N MET A 68 -1.82 5.25 8.14
CA MET A 68 -0.58 4.56 8.51
C MET A 68 0.43 5.45 9.25
N PHE A 69 0.35 6.78 9.15
CA PHE A 69 1.17 7.69 9.96
C PHE A 69 0.68 7.83 11.41
N ALA A 70 -0.55 7.40 11.73
CA ALA A 70 -1.09 7.47 13.08
C ALA A 70 -0.24 6.59 14.03
N PRO A 71 0.26 7.12 15.16
CA PRO A 71 1.12 6.36 16.06
C PRO A 71 0.39 5.15 16.63
N ILE A 72 1.07 4.01 16.73
CA ILE A 72 0.55 2.70 17.18
C ILE A 72 -0.44 2.06 16.20
N LEU A 73 -1.46 2.81 15.76
CA LEU A 73 -2.48 2.31 14.82
C LEU A 73 -1.94 2.05 13.42
N GLY A 74 -0.90 2.79 13.02
CA GLY A 74 -0.34 2.77 11.68
C GLY A 74 0.08 1.38 11.19
N PRO A 75 0.93 0.65 11.91
CA PRO A 75 1.29 -0.74 11.58
C PRO A 75 0.08 -1.67 11.45
N CYS A 76 -0.87 -1.61 12.39
CA CYS A 76 -2.04 -2.47 12.38
C CYS A 76 -2.90 -2.23 11.13
N TRP A 77 -3.18 -0.96 10.82
CA TRP A 77 -3.92 -0.59 9.63
C TRP A 77 -3.15 -0.93 8.34
N GLY A 78 -1.86 -0.64 8.30
CA GLY A 78 -1.01 -0.92 7.15
C GLY A 78 -0.97 -2.41 6.81
N PHE A 79 -0.76 -3.28 7.80
CA PHE A 79 -0.76 -4.72 7.58
C PHE A 79 -2.15 -5.25 7.21
N TYR A 80 -3.22 -4.68 7.76
CA TYR A 80 -4.58 -5.01 7.33
C TYR A 80 -4.80 -4.67 5.85
N VAL A 81 -4.44 -3.46 5.42
CA VAL A 81 -4.59 -3.00 4.01
C VAL A 81 -3.76 -3.88 3.07
N LEU A 82 -2.51 -4.17 3.43
CA LEU A 82 -1.61 -5.00 2.62
C LEU A 82 -2.08 -6.45 2.55
N TYR A 83 -2.59 -7.02 3.65
CA TYR A 83 -3.18 -8.35 3.65
C TYR A 83 -4.40 -8.42 2.71
N ASN A 84 -5.29 -7.42 2.78
CA ASN A 84 -6.45 -7.35 1.87
C ASN A 84 -6.05 -7.10 0.42
N THR A 85 -4.97 -6.36 0.16
CA THR A 85 -4.36 -6.25 -1.18
C THR A 85 -3.86 -7.61 -1.64
N GLY A 86 -3.29 -8.40 -0.72
CA GLY A 86 -3.00 -9.81 -0.92
C GLY A 86 -4.23 -10.60 -1.36
N ARG A 87 -5.30 -10.56 -0.55
CA ARG A 87 -6.59 -11.24 -0.84
C ARG A 87 -7.14 -10.84 -2.20
N PHE A 88 -6.99 -9.57 -2.55
CA PHE A 88 -7.38 -9.04 -3.84
C PHE A 88 -6.71 -9.79 -5.00
N ILE A 89 -5.41 -10.03 -4.90
CA ILE A 89 -4.63 -10.81 -5.87
C ILE A 89 -5.09 -12.26 -5.92
N ALA A 90 -5.35 -12.87 -4.76
CA ALA A 90 -5.83 -14.24 -4.66
C ALA A 90 -7.18 -14.41 -5.39
N ALA A 91 -8.12 -13.47 -5.23
CA ALA A 91 -9.42 -13.55 -5.90
C ALA A 91 -9.29 -13.40 -7.42
N VAL A 92 -8.51 -12.42 -7.89
CA VAL A 92 -8.23 -12.26 -9.33
C VAL A 92 -7.60 -13.51 -9.91
N SER A 93 -6.66 -14.11 -9.18
CA SER A 93 -5.97 -15.32 -9.59
C SER A 93 -6.92 -16.52 -9.67
N ALA A 94 -7.83 -16.67 -8.70
CA ALA A 94 -8.86 -17.69 -8.72
C ALA A 94 -9.82 -17.53 -9.91
N LEU A 95 -10.30 -16.30 -10.16
CA LEU A 95 -11.22 -16.00 -11.27
C LEU A 95 -10.57 -16.23 -12.64
N LYS A 96 -9.29 -15.85 -12.80
CA LYS A 96 -8.54 -16.04 -14.04
C LYS A 96 -7.89 -17.43 -14.16
N ARG A 97 -8.00 -18.27 -13.13
CA ARG A 97 -7.34 -19.59 -13.03
C ARG A 97 -5.81 -19.50 -13.22
N ILE A 98 -5.20 -18.47 -12.66
CA ILE A 98 -3.75 -18.22 -12.69
C ILE A 98 -3.17 -18.53 -11.31
N ASN A 99 -1.91 -18.94 -11.25
CA ASN A 99 -1.21 -19.13 -9.98
C ASN A 99 -1.09 -17.79 -9.22
N PRO A 100 -1.53 -17.69 -7.96
CA PRO A 100 -1.54 -16.43 -7.21
C PRO A 100 -0.15 -15.88 -6.88
N VAL A 101 0.84 -16.76 -6.67
CA VAL A 101 2.23 -16.35 -6.44
C VAL A 101 2.80 -15.68 -7.69
N LEU A 102 2.48 -16.22 -8.88
CA LEU A 102 2.87 -15.60 -10.14
C LEU A 102 2.21 -14.23 -10.31
N THR A 103 0.89 -14.11 -10.08
CA THR A 103 0.18 -12.82 -10.16
C THR A 103 0.78 -11.79 -9.19
N PHE A 104 1.13 -12.21 -7.97
CA PHE A 104 1.80 -11.37 -6.99
C PHE A 104 3.13 -10.81 -7.52
N PHE A 105 4.02 -11.67 -8.01
CA PHE A 105 5.32 -11.23 -8.52
C PHE A 105 5.21 -10.39 -9.79
N VAL A 106 4.21 -10.65 -10.64
CA VAL A 106 3.97 -9.84 -11.84
C VAL A 106 3.76 -8.36 -11.50
N MET A 107 3.11 -8.05 -10.36
CA MET A 107 2.90 -6.64 -10.01
C MET A 107 4.20 -5.89 -9.75
N PHE A 108 5.25 -6.56 -9.27
CA PHE A 108 6.55 -5.91 -9.02
C PHE A 108 7.30 -5.52 -10.30
N PHE A 109 6.82 -5.93 -11.50
CA PHE A 109 7.29 -5.33 -12.75
C PHE A 109 6.71 -3.94 -13.00
N PHE A 110 5.61 -3.57 -12.33
CA PHE A 110 5.04 -2.24 -12.46
C PHE A 110 5.68 -1.28 -11.45
N PRO A 111 6.10 -0.09 -11.89
CA PRO A 111 6.77 0.86 -11.01
C PRO A 111 5.85 1.41 -9.92
N PHE A 112 4.54 1.52 -10.17
CA PHE A 112 3.58 2.01 -9.16
C PHE A 112 3.55 1.13 -7.90
N THR A 113 3.74 -0.18 -8.04
CA THR A 113 3.80 -1.12 -6.90
C THR A 113 4.94 -0.78 -5.95
N TRP A 114 6.15 -0.53 -6.46
CA TRP A 114 7.27 -0.12 -5.62
C TRP A 114 7.01 1.20 -4.89
N MET A 115 6.37 2.14 -5.57
CA MET A 115 6.05 3.46 -5.04
C MET A 115 5.05 3.38 -3.88
N GLU A 116 4.05 2.51 -3.98
CA GLU A 116 3.09 2.22 -2.90
C GLU A 116 3.78 1.56 -1.70
N TYR A 117 4.54 0.48 -1.92
CA TYR A 117 5.23 -0.22 -0.83
C TYR A 117 6.23 0.68 -0.10
N ILE A 118 6.97 1.51 -0.82
CA ILE A 118 7.88 2.51 -0.21
C ILE A 118 7.08 3.51 0.62
N SER A 119 5.95 4.02 0.10
CA SER A 119 5.11 4.97 0.80
C SER A 119 4.53 4.40 2.10
N TYR A 120 4.01 3.18 2.05
CA TYR A 120 3.44 2.49 3.21
C TYR A 120 4.50 2.10 4.24
N ALA A 121 5.65 1.58 3.80
CA ALA A 121 6.75 1.27 4.71
C ALA A 121 7.29 2.53 5.41
N LEU A 122 7.37 3.67 4.70
CA LEU A 122 7.73 4.96 5.31
C LEU A 122 6.69 5.43 6.33
N ALA A 123 5.40 5.35 6.00
CA ALA A 123 4.32 5.76 6.89
C ALA A 123 4.29 4.92 8.18
N ILE A 124 4.38 3.59 8.05
CA ILE A 124 4.43 2.66 9.19
C ILE A 124 5.71 2.89 10.02
N SER A 125 6.86 3.09 9.37
CA SER A 125 8.13 3.38 10.04
C SER A 125 8.00 4.65 10.89
N GLU A 126 7.45 5.72 10.32
CA GLU A 126 7.28 6.98 11.05
C GLU A 126 6.25 6.86 12.18
N SER A 127 5.19 6.06 12.01
CA SER A 127 4.25 5.74 13.09
C SER A 127 4.96 5.12 14.31
N LEU A 128 5.92 4.21 14.10
CA LEU A 128 6.71 3.63 15.19
C LEU A 128 7.60 4.67 15.88
N PHE A 129 8.24 5.57 15.13
CA PHE A 129 9.07 6.64 15.70
C PHE A 129 8.26 7.72 16.44
N LEU A 130 7.07 8.06 15.92
CA LEU A 130 6.10 8.93 16.59
C LEU A 130 5.62 8.29 17.89
N ALA A 131 5.21 7.01 17.86
CA ALA A 131 4.81 6.27 19.04
C ALA A 131 5.92 6.25 20.09
N TYR A 132 7.15 5.91 19.70
CA TYR A 132 8.31 5.93 20.60
C TYR A 132 8.54 7.31 21.24
N SER A 133 8.39 8.38 20.45
CA SER A 133 8.65 9.75 20.93
C SER A 133 7.55 10.31 21.82
N ILE A 134 6.30 9.83 21.70
CA ILE A 134 5.23 10.09 22.67
C ILE A 134 5.66 9.62 24.06
N PHE A 135 6.21 8.41 24.16
CA PHE A 135 6.68 7.86 25.44
C PHE A 135 7.95 8.56 25.97
N LYS A 136 8.74 9.20 25.11
CA LYS A 136 10.01 9.86 25.46
C LYS A 136 9.93 11.39 25.56
N ARG A 137 8.74 12.00 25.46
CA ARG A 137 8.44 13.45 25.58
C ARG A 137 9.15 14.37 24.55
N GLY A 138 9.50 13.85 23.37
CA GLY A 138 10.27 14.57 22.34
C GLY A 138 9.53 14.73 21.00
N LEU A 139 8.36 15.37 21.00
CA LEU A 139 7.42 15.31 19.86
C LEU A 139 7.74 16.22 18.66
N LYS A 140 8.28 17.42 18.90
CA LYS A 140 8.38 18.46 17.85
C LYS A 140 9.21 18.02 16.63
N ALA A 141 10.34 17.36 16.87
CA ALA A 141 11.23 16.90 15.80
C ALA A 141 10.60 15.77 14.96
N GLU A 142 9.79 14.91 15.58
CA GLU A 142 9.10 13.82 14.90
C GLU A 142 7.90 14.31 14.09
N PHE A 143 7.11 15.26 14.60
CA PHE A 143 6.03 15.86 13.82
C PHE A 143 6.54 16.57 12.55
N ALA A 144 7.68 17.24 12.63
CA ALA A 144 8.32 17.86 11.45
C ALA A 144 8.83 16.80 10.45
N SER A 145 9.31 15.65 10.94
CA SER A 145 9.72 14.52 10.12
C SER A 145 8.50 13.88 9.43
N ALA A 146 7.44 13.59 10.18
CA ALA A 146 6.19 13.05 9.66
C ALA A 146 5.56 13.96 8.60
N SER A 147 5.53 15.28 8.81
CA SER A 147 5.00 16.23 7.82
C SER A 147 5.77 16.16 6.50
N LYS A 148 7.11 16.08 6.56
CA LYS A 148 7.96 15.94 5.37
C LYS A 148 7.72 14.60 4.65
N LEU A 149 7.57 13.51 5.40
CA LEU A 149 7.30 12.19 4.84
C LEU A 149 5.88 12.10 4.25
N ILE A 150 4.88 12.74 4.85
CA ILE A 150 3.52 12.82 4.28
C ILE A 150 3.55 13.49 2.91
N VAL A 151 4.24 14.63 2.77
CA VAL A 151 4.38 15.31 1.47
C VAL A 151 5.14 14.45 0.46
N PHE A 152 6.19 13.77 0.90
CA PHE A 152 6.95 12.86 0.04
C PHE A 152 6.09 11.68 -0.43
N CYS A 153 5.37 11.00 0.47
CA CYS A 153 4.45 9.92 0.14
C CYS A 153 3.30 10.40 -0.75
N ALA A 154 2.77 11.60 -0.54
CA ALA A 154 1.74 12.19 -1.40
C ALA A 154 2.25 12.33 -2.84
N ALA A 155 3.45 12.89 -3.02
CA ALA A 155 4.06 13.01 -4.35
C ALA A 155 4.32 11.64 -4.98
N LEU A 156 4.84 10.69 -4.20
CA LEU A 156 5.16 9.35 -4.68
C LEU A 156 3.88 8.59 -5.11
N LEU A 157 2.82 8.63 -4.30
CA LEU A 157 1.54 8.01 -4.59
C LEU A 157 0.79 8.69 -5.74
N LEU A 158 0.95 10.00 -5.91
CA LEU A 158 0.37 10.72 -7.05
C LEU A 158 0.98 10.22 -8.36
N VAL A 159 2.31 10.08 -8.42
CA VAL A 159 2.98 9.56 -9.61
C VAL A 159 2.64 8.09 -9.82
N ALA A 160 2.54 7.29 -8.74
CA ALA A 160 2.08 5.90 -8.82
C ALA A 160 0.68 5.81 -9.47
N ALA A 161 -0.26 6.62 -9.01
CA ALA A 161 -1.63 6.66 -9.53
C ALA A 161 -1.70 7.10 -11.00
N LEU A 162 -0.88 8.07 -11.42
CA LEU A 162 -0.80 8.49 -12.82
C LEU A 162 -0.30 7.36 -13.72
N ILE A 163 0.75 6.65 -13.29
CA ILE A 163 1.30 5.51 -14.02
C ILE A 163 0.27 4.37 -14.09
N GLU A 164 -0.32 4.00 -12.95
CA GLU A 164 -1.29 2.92 -12.87
C GLU A 164 -2.52 3.20 -13.73
N PHE A 165 -3.07 4.40 -13.65
CA PHE A 165 -4.19 4.84 -14.48
C PHE A 165 -3.87 4.73 -15.98
N HIS A 166 -2.66 5.15 -16.39
CA HIS A 166 -2.24 5.06 -17.78
C HIS A 166 -2.14 3.61 -18.26
N ILE A 167 -1.59 2.71 -17.45
CA ILE A 167 -1.49 1.28 -17.75
C ILE A 167 -2.88 0.66 -17.88
N ILE A 168 -3.79 0.93 -16.94
CA ILE A 168 -5.17 0.42 -16.98
C ILE A 168 -5.87 0.90 -18.25
N SER A 169 -5.75 2.19 -18.57
CA SER A 169 -6.37 2.78 -19.76
C SER A 169 -5.88 2.15 -21.06
N LEU A 170 -4.57 1.86 -21.15
CA LEU A 170 -3.99 1.18 -22.31
C LEU A 170 -4.53 -0.25 -22.45
N LEU A 171 -4.58 -1.00 -21.36
CA LEU A 171 -5.07 -2.40 -21.34
C LEU A 171 -6.56 -2.53 -21.66
N GLU A 172 -7.37 -1.51 -21.39
CA GLU A 172 -8.80 -1.50 -21.74
C GLU A 172 -9.07 -1.04 -23.18
N SER A 173 -8.13 -0.32 -23.79
CA SER A 173 -8.23 0.16 -25.17
C SER A 173 -7.81 -0.87 -26.24
N SER A 174 -7.22 -1.99 -25.80
CA SER A 174 -6.72 -3.12 -26.62
C SER A 174 -7.66 -4.31 -26.59
#